data_AF-A0A5C3KRN9-F1
#
_entry.id   AF-A0A5C3KRN9-F1
#
_cell.length_a   1.000
_cell.length_b   1.000
_cell.length_c   1.000
_cell.angle_alpha   90.00
_cell.angle_beta   90.00
_cell.angle_gamma   90.00
#
_symmetry.space_group_name_H-M   'P 1'
#
loop_
_entity.id
_entity.type
_entity.pdbx_description
1 polymer ?
#
loop_
_entity_poly.entity_id
_entity_poly.type
_entity_poly.pdbx_seq_one_letter_code
_entity_poly.pdbx_strand_id
1 'polypeptide(L)'
;MVEVLAVIRAVERKFGQLFEYQVIRDYEMSDKYFGLVFASFQDSASLSRVPYDGIEMAVSVPFATVEDQPGGVGWDDIAPFLEAKGHDPTFTGRLPTKKEARLKKGDRMVYFRVGHAKKQLETAPSATLRLDTQTQRQNAIDFLEWGRTLPLKPIRADRPIAEEDLFEDSTLDNVRLRAALRYASQALGVRNPHEIYPEDEANVNEAHTEIPGGSSQRPGHPTATLNASHHPTFRKSLDEPQGGEETCKGKGEHSGNTTIQLLRERLDAASRLRKHLERR
;
A
#
# COMPACT_ATOMS: atom_id res chain seq x y z
N MET A 1 5.29 -1.02 -20.67
CA MET A 1 5.36 -1.54 -19.28
C MET A 1 6.44 -2.61 -19.14
N VAL A 2 6.58 -3.52 -20.11
CA VAL A 2 7.59 -4.60 -20.09
C VAL A 2 9.01 -4.06 -19.96
N GLU A 3 9.28 -2.89 -20.52
CA GLU A 3 10.55 -2.17 -20.42
C GLU A 3 10.95 -1.91 -18.97
N VAL A 4 10.00 -1.48 -18.14
CA VAL A 4 10.25 -1.15 -16.73
C VAL A 4 10.60 -2.41 -15.95
N LEU A 5 9.86 -3.50 -16.18
CA LEU A 5 10.16 -4.79 -15.56
C LEU A 5 11.52 -5.32 -16.01
N ALA A 6 11.86 -5.20 -17.30
CA ALA A 6 13.16 -5.59 -17.82
C ALA A 6 14.31 -4.79 -17.19
N VAL A 7 14.13 -3.48 -17.04
CA VAL A 7 15.09 -2.60 -16.34
C VAL A 7 15.25 -3.02 -14.88
N ILE A 8 14.15 -3.21 -14.15
CA ILE A 8 14.17 -3.67 -12.76
C ILE A 8 14.94 -4.99 -12.63
N ARG A 9 14.64 -5.98 -13.47
CA ARG A 9 15.33 -7.28 -13.42
C ARG A 9 16.80 -7.18 -13.82
N ALA A 10 17.17 -6.25 -14.72
CA ALA A 10 18.56 -6.00 -15.06
C ALA A 10 19.33 -5.37 -13.88
N VAL A 11 18.72 -4.43 -13.16
CA VAL A 11 19.26 -3.83 -11.94
C VAL A 11 19.42 -4.88 -10.84
N GLU A 12 18.41 -5.73 -10.65
CA GLU A 12 18.46 -6.80 -9.65
C GLU A 12 19.57 -7.80 -9.90
N ARG A 13 19.68 -8.29 -11.15
CA ARG A 13 20.79 -9.17 -11.55
C ARG A 13 22.13 -8.49 -11.32
N LYS A 14 22.27 -7.20 -11.65
CA LYS A 14 23.56 -6.51 -11.56
C LYS A 14 23.99 -6.17 -10.14
N PHE A 15 23.09 -5.69 -9.30
CA PHE A 15 23.44 -5.10 -8.00
C PHE A 15 22.87 -5.88 -6.82
N GLY A 16 21.71 -6.52 -6.97
CA GLY A 16 21.01 -7.26 -5.92
C GLY A 16 19.51 -6.93 -5.87
N GLN A 17 18.77 -7.71 -5.10
CA GLN A 17 17.31 -7.66 -5.06
C GLN A 17 16.77 -6.31 -4.57
N LEU A 18 15.73 -5.82 -5.22
CA LEU A 18 15.01 -4.62 -4.81
C LEU A 18 13.94 -4.99 -3.78
N PHE A 19 13.80 -4.15 -2.76
CA PHE A 19 12.75 -4.25 -1.76
C PHE A 19 11.48 -3.53 -2.22
N GLU A 20 11.64 -2.31 -2.72
CA GLU A 20 10.56 -1.47 -3.21
C GLU A 20 11.03 -0.67 -4.42
N TYR A 21 10.11 -0.38 -5.33
CA TYR A 21 10.35 0.56 -6.41
C TYR A 21 9.09 1.38 -6.72
N GLN A 22 9.31 2.64 -7.08
CA GLN A 22 8.28 3.57 -7.53
C GLN A 22 8.60 4.01 -8.95
N VAL A 23 7.63 3.82 -9.84
CA VAL A 23 7.71 4.26 -11.23
C VAL A 23 6.95 5.57 -11.35
N ILE A 24 7.64 6.64 -11.76
CA ILE A 24 7.03 7.94 -11.97
C ILE A 24 6.94 8.21 -13.47
N ARG A 25 5.74 8.59 -13.92
CA ARG A 25 5.52 9.02 -15.30
C ARG A 25 6.15 10.39 -15.51
N ASP A 26 6.87 10.54 -16.62
CA ASP A 26 7.33 11.85 -17.06
C ASP A 26 6.15 12.59 -17.70
N TYR A 27 5.77 13.73 -17.12
CA TYR A 27 4.67 14.54 -17.63
C TYR A 27 5.10 15.42 -18.80
N GLU A 28 6.41 15.66 -18.98
CA GLU A 28 6.93 16.45 -20.11
C GLU A 28 7.04 15.61 -21.39
N MET A 29 7.29 14.31 -21.26
CA MET A 29 7.36 13.35 -22.37
C MET A 29 6.20 12.34 -22.32
N SER A 30 5.00 12.80 -22.67
CA SER A 30 3.78 11.99 -22.60
C SER A 30 3.79 10.74 -23.49
N ASP A 31 4.64 10.74 -24.52
CA ASP A 31 4.92 9.65 -25.47
C ASP A 31 5.81 8.54 -24.88
N LYS A 32 6.54 8.83 -23.80
CA LYS A 32 7.40 7.87 -23.10
C LYS A 32 6.75 7.46 -21.79
N TYR A 33 6.49 6.16 -21.66
CA TYR A 33 5.77 5.60 -20.51
C TYR A 33 6.54 5.65 -19.19
N PHE A 34 7.86 5.85 -19.20
CA PHE A 34 8.66 5.91 -17.97
C PHE A 34 9.83 6.88 -18.13
N GLY A 35 9.95 7.84 -17.20
CA GLY A 35 11.09 8.74 -17.13
C GLY A 35 12.05 8.38 -16.00
N LEU A 36 11.50 7.99 -14.83
CA LEU A 36 12.26 7.80 -13.61
C LEU A 36 11.73 6.61 -12.81
N VAL A 37 12.66 5.77 -12.35
CA VAL A 37 12.38 4.68 -11.40
C VAL A 37 13.22 4.93 -10.16
N PHE A 38 12.55 5.09 -9.02
CA PHE A 38 13.20 5.12 -7.72
C PHE A 38 13.10 3.73 -7.11
N ALA A 39 14.18 3.23 -6.54
CA ALA A 39 14.19 1.91 -5.94
C ALA A 39 15.04 1.86 -4.67
N SER A 40 14.63 1.00 -3.75
CA SER A 40 15.41 0.63 -2.56
C SER A 40 15.88 -0.81 -2.69
N PHE A 41 17.13 -1.06 -2.30
CA PHE A 41 17.66 -2.42 -2.24
C PHE A 41 17.26 -3.08 -0.92
N GLN A 42 17.07 -4.40 -0.96
CA GLN A 42 16.83 -5.20 0.25
C GLN A 42 18.05 -5.24 1.18
N ASP A 43 19.25 -5.20 0.60
CA ASP A 43 20.52 -5.24 1.33
C ASP A 43 21.38 -3.99 1.05
N SER A 44 21.95 -3.43 2.11
CA SER A 44 22.91 -2.32 2.07
C SER A 44 24.15 -2.64 1.21
N ALA A 45 24.59 -3.91 1.18
CA ALA A 45 25.72 -4.30 0.34
C ALA A 45 25.40 -4.13 -1.16
N SER A 46 24.14 -4.33 -1.55
CA SER A 46 23.70 -4.13 -2.94
C SER A 46 23.78 -2.67 -3.35
N LEU A 47 23.41 -1.74 -2.46
CA LEU A 47 23.56 -0.30 -2.69
C LEU A 47 25.03 0.11 -2.86
N SER A 48 25.93 -0.48 -2.08
CA SER A 48 27.38 -0.18 -2.16
C SER A 48 28.02 -0.60 -3.49
N ARG A 49 27.39 -1.53 -4.23
CA ARG A 49 27.86 -1.96 -5.56
C ARG A 49 27.50 -0.95 -6.66
N VAL A 50 26.56 -0.04 -6.41
CA VAL A 50 26.17 1.00 -7.37
C VAL A 50 27.21 2.12 -7.34
N PRO A 51 27.85 2.47 -8.46
CA PRO A 51 28.79 3.60 -8.51
C PRO A 51 28.09 4.93 -8.19
N TYR A 52 28.76 5.82 -7.44
CA TYR A 52 28.23 7.17 -7.13
C TYR A 52 28.03 8.04 -8.37
N ASP A 53 28.95 7.95 -9.34
CA ASP A 53 28.83 8.64 -10.63
C ASP A 53 27.73 8.04 -11.51
N GLY A 54 27.14 6.92 -11.10
CA GLY A 54 26.21 6.13 -11.85
C GLY A 54 26.86 5.36 -13.01
N ILE A 55 26.08 4.48 -13.62
CA ILE A 55 26.51 3.61 -14.71
C ILE A 55 25.39 3.48 -15.74
N GLU A 56 25.77 3.59 -17.01
CA GLU A 56 24.87 3.35 -18.13
C GLU A 56 24.82 1.86 -18.43
N MET A 57 23.60 1.37 -18.59
CA MET A 57 23.29 -0.03 -18.87
C MET A 57 22.30 -0.11 -20.02
N ALA A 58 22.23 -1.27 -20.64
CA ALA A 58 21.19 -1.56 -21.61
C ALA A 58 20.60 -2.94 -21.41
N VAL A 59 19.31 -3.06 -21.70
CA VAL A 59 18.58 -4.33 -21.64
C VAL A 59 17.78 -4.52 -22.93
N SER A 60 17.80 -5.73 -23.47
CA SER A 60 16.95 -6.12 -24.59
C SER A 60 15.54 -6.37 -24.07
N VAL A 61 14.55 -5.78 -24.74
CA VAL A 61 13.14 -5.93 -24.43
C VAL A 61 12.42 -6.39 -25.70
N PRO A 62 11.53 -7.38 -25.62
CA PRO A 62 10.73 -7.78 -26.78
C PRO A 62 9.92 -6.59 -27.28
N PHE A 63 9.93 -6.39 -28.59
CA PHE A 63 9.19 -5.35 -29.30
C PHE A 63 8.31 -5.99 -30.37
N ALA A 64 7.03 -6.11 -30.07
CA ALA A 64 6.01 -6.52 -31.02
C ALA A 64 5.66 -5.36 -31.95
N THR A 65 5.87 -5.53 -33.25
CA THR A 65 5.19 -4.68 -34.24
C THR A 65 3.72 -5.09 -34.33
N VAL A 66 2.84 -4.18 -34.73
CA VAL A 66 1.41 -4.47 -34.94
C VAL A 66 1.21 -5.58 -35.99
N GLU A 67 2.14 -5.70 -36.94
CA GLU A 67 2.13 -6.72 -38.00
C GLU A 67 2.54 -8.10 -37.47
N ASP A 68 3.56 -8.16 -36.60
CA ASP A 68 4.08 -9.43 -36.07
C ASP A 68 3.16 -10.01 -34.98
N GLN A 69 2.53 -9.16 -34.17
CA GLN A 69 1.69 -9.60 -33.05
C GLN A 69 0.54 -8.59 -32.80
N PRO A 70 -0.63 -8.79 -33.42
CA PRO A 70 -1.79 -7.93 -33.22
C PRO A 70 -2.26 -8.03 -31.76
N GLY A 71 -2.16 -6.93 -31.02
CA GLY A 71 -2.39 -6.88 -29.57
C GLY A 71 -1.17 -6.46 -28.76
N GLY A 72 0.01 -6.38 -29.39
CA GLY A 72 1.25 -5.96 -28.74
C GLY A 72 1.92 -7.09 -27.96
N VAL A 73 2.64 -6.73 -26.90
CA VAL A 73 3.46 -7.66 -26.12
C VAL A 73 2.60 -8.69 -25.38
N GLY A 74 2.89 -9.98 -25.57
CA GLY A 74 2.11 -11.09 -25.02
C GLY A 74 2.48 -11.44 -23.57
N TRP A 75 1.77 -12.41 -22.99
CA TRP A 75 2.09 -12.93 -21.66
C TRP A 75 3.47 -13.60 -21.62
N ASP A 76 3.81 -14.39 -22.63
CA ASP A 76 5.08 -15.12 -22.72
C ASP A 76 6.30 -14.20 -22.75
N ASP A 77 6.11 -12.97 -23.25
CA ASP A 77 7.13 -11.92 -23.25
C ASP A 77 7.32 -11.28 -21.87
N ILE A 78 6.25 -11.22 -21.07
CA ILE A 78 6.24 -10.59 -19.74
C ILE A 78 6.70 -11.56 -18.66
N ALA A 79 6.28 -12.82 -18.75
CA ALA A 79 6.53 -13.86 -17.74
C ALA A 79 8.00 -13.95 -17.28
N PRO A 80 9.02 -13.88 -18.16
CA PRO A 80 10.43 -13.95 -17.77
C PRO A 80 10.93 -12.78 -16.90
N PHE A 81 10.14 -11.70 -16.83
CA PHE A 81 10.42 -10.50 -16.05
C PHE A 81 9.60 -10.40 -14.76
N LEU A 82 8.62 -11.29 -14.54
CA LEU A 82 7.82 -11.29 -13.32
C LEU A 82 8.60 -11.85 -12.12
N GLU A 83 9.43 -12.85 -12.36
CA GLU A 83 10.26 -13.47 -11.32
C GLU A 83 11.46 -12.58 -10.97
N ALA A 84 11.63 -12.34 -9.66
CA ALA A 84 12.81 -11.66 -9.13
C ALA A 84 14.06 -12.50 -9.39
N LYS A 85 15.16 -11.84 -9.73
CA LYS A 85 16.42 -12.52 -10.07
C LYS A 85 17.48 -12.17 -9.05
N GLY A 86 18.18 -13.20 -8.56
CA GLY A 86 19.31 -13.03 -7.67
C GLY A 86 20.45 -12.27 -8.33
N HIS A 87 21.35 -11.75 -7.50
CA HIS A 87 22.57 -11.10 -7.96
C HIS A 87 23.46 -12.08 -8.74
N ASP A 88 23.87 -11.67 -9.94
CA ASP A 88 24.83 -12.37 -10.78
C ASP A 88 26.07 -11.48 -10.99
N PRO A 89 27.23 -11.85 -10.41
CA PRO A 89 28.46 -11.06 -10.54
C PRO A 89 29.03 -11.06 -11.97
N THR A 90 28.67 -12.06 -12.78
CA THR A 90 29.13 -12.16 -14.18
C THR A 90 28.31 -11.28 -15.12
N PHE A 91 27.12 -10.86 -14.70
CA PHE A 91 26.28 -9.97 -15.47
C PHE A 91 26.92 -8.59 -15.57
N THR A 92 27.38 -8.23 -16.77
CA THR A 92 28.05 -6.95 -16.99
C THR A 92 27.06 -5.81 -17.22
N GLY A 93 25.86 -6.11 -17.74
CA GLY A 93 24.86 -5.10 -18.13
C GLY A 93 25.34 -4.15 -19.23
N ARG A 94 26.43 -4.51 -19.92
CA ARG A 94 27.08 -3.67 -20.91
C ARG A 94 26.24 -3.56 -22.18
N LEU A 95 26.40 -2.42 -22.84
CA LEU A 95 25.89 -2.19 -24.19
C LEU A 95 26.36 -3.34 -25.09
N PRO A 96 25.44 -4.05 -25.79
CA PRO A 96 25.84 -5.10 -26.71
C PRO A 96 26.80 -4.51 -27.72
N THR A 97 27.93 -5.17 -27.93
CA THR A 97 28.85 -4.78 -29.00
C THR A 97 28.13 -4.91 -30.35
N LYS A 98 28.51 -4.14 -31.39
CA LYS A 98 27.88 -4.21 -32.72
C LYS A 98 27.76 -5.64 -33.30
N LYS A 99 28.61 -6.57 -32.84
CA LYS A 99 28.58 -7.99 -33.21
C LYS A 99 27.51 -8.80 -32.45
N GLU A 100 27.25 -8.47 -31.20
CA GLU A 100 26.18 -9.06 -30.36
C GLU A 100 24.81 -8.45 -30.65
N ALA A 101 24.79 -7.24 -31.22
CA ALA A 101 23.58 -6.53 -31.66
C ALA A 101 22.89 -7.17 -32.87
N ARG A 102 23.26 -8.39 -33.28
CA ARG A 102 22.34 -9.28 -34.01
C ARG A 102 21.25 -9.77 -33.04
N LEU A 103 20.53 -8.79 -32.50
CA LEU A 103 19.32 -8.97 -31.74
C LEU A 103 18.38 -9.84 -32.55
N LYS A 104 17.62 -10.69 -31.87
CA LYS A 104 16.56 -11.43 -32.54
C LYS A 104 15.67 -10.40 -33.22
N LYS A 105 15.25 -10.71 -34.46
CA LYS A 105 14.33 -9.85 -35.20
C LYS A 105 13.11 -9.60 -34.31
N GLY A 106 12.92 -8.36 -33.84
CA GLY A 106 11.87 -8.01 -32.89
C GLY A 106 12.32 -7.58 -31.50
N ASP A 107 13.61 -7.58 -31.15
CA ASP A 107 14.05 -7.04 -29.85
C ASP A 107 14.46 -5.55 -29.97
N ARG A 108 13.99 -4.72 -29.03
CA ARG A 108 14.40 -3.32 -28.86
C ARG A 108 15.34 -3.19 -27.66
N MET A 109 16.39 -2.39 -27.79
CA MET A 109 17.26 -2.05 -26.66
C MET A 109 16.69 -0.86 -25.88
N VAL A 110 16.61 -1.01 -24.57
CA VAL A 110 16.31 0.06 -23.62
C VAL A 110 17.59 0.45 -22.92
N TYR A 111 17.96 1.72 -23.04
CA TYR A 111 19.12 2.31 -22.39
C TYR A 111 18.67 3.05 -21.13
N PHE A 112 19.39 2.86 -20.03
CA PHE A 112 19.07 3.49 -18.76
C PHE A 112 20.34 3.74 -17.95
N ARG A 113 20.29 4.71 -17.02
CA ARG A 113 21.38 5.01 -16.10
C ARG A 113 20.94 4.69 -14.68
N VAL A 114 21.78 3.97 -13.96
CA VAL A 114 21.58 3.66 -12.54
C VAL A 114 22.54 4.52 -11.74
N GLY A 115 22.04 5.23 -10.73
CA GLY A 115 22.88 6.07 -9.86
C GLY A 115 22.24 6.23 -8.49
N HIS A 116 23.02 6.79 -7.56
CA HIS A 116 22.53 7.08 -6.21
C HIS A 116 21.48 8.19 -6.27
N ALA A 117 20.36 7.99 -5.60
CA ALA A 117 19.38 9.04 -5.43
C ALA A 117 19.95 10.14 -4.52
N LYS A 118 19.78 11.41 -4.91
CA LYS A 118 20.21 12.57 -4.09
C LYS A 118 19.44 12.68 -2.77
N LYS A 119 18.21 12.18 -2.78
CA LYS A 119 17.35 12.08 -1.61
C LYS A 119 17.11 10.59 -1.36
N GLN A 120 17.10 10.19 -0.10
CA GLN A 120 16.62 8.87 0.24
C GLN A 120 15.18 8.74 -0.26
N LEU A 121 14.84 7.56 -0.78
CA LEU A 121 13.44 7.24 -1.04
C LEU A 121 12.78 7.24 0.33
N GLU A 122 12.11 8.34 0.65
CA GLU A 122 11.13 8.34 1.73
C GLU A 122 10.00 7.47 1.19
N THR A 123 10.12 6.16 1.40
CA THR A 123 8.95 5.30 1.47
C THR A 123 8.08 5.98 2.51
N ALA A 124 7.07 6.74 2.06
CA ALA A 124 6.11 7.34 2.97
C ALA A 124 5.67 6.16 3.85
N PRO A 125 6.03 6.16 5.15
CA PRO A 125 6.08 4.96 5.98
C PRO A 125 4.80 4.24 5.73
N SER A 126 4.88 3.07 5.04
CA SER A 126 3.84 2.53 4.14
C SER A 126 2.57 3.18 4.54
N ALA A 127 2.09 4.18 3.79
CA ALA A 127 0.93 4.91 4.23
C ALA A 127 -0.17 3.87 4.53
N THR A 128 -0.29 3.41 5.78
CA THR A 128 -1.31 3.88 6.67
C THR A 128 -1.44 5.32 6.26
N LEU A 129 -2.24 5.51 5.18
CA LEU A 129 -3.13 6.61 5.07
C LEU A 129 -3.50 6.78 6.53
N ARG A 130 -2.93 7.81 7.17
CA ARG A 130 -3.52 8.31 8.40
C ARG A 130 -4.82 8.91 7.88
N LEU A 131 -5.71 8.01 7.43
CA LEU A 131 -7.10 8.19 7.24
C LEU A 131 -7.44 8.92 8.51
N ASP A 132 -7.99 10.10 8.32
CA ASP A 132 -8.46 10.88 9.43
C ASP A 132 -9.22 9.95 10.38
N THR A 133 -9.04 10.14 11.68
CA THR A 133 -9.60 9.24 12.69
C THR A 133 -11.12 9.08 12.48
N GLN A 134 -11.78 10.12 11.95
CA GLN A 134 -13.18 10.06 11.55
C GLN A 134 -13.42 9.13 10.36
N THR A 135 -12.59 9.17 9.31
CA THR A 135 -12.71 8.25 8.17
C THR A 135 -12.44 6.81 8.58
N GLN A 136 -11.45 6.55 9.45
CA GLN A 136 -11.22 5.21 9.98
C GLN A 136 -12.42 4.70 10.78
N ARG A 137 -12.99 5.55 11.64
CA ARG A 137 -14.19 5.25 12.41
C ARG A 137 -15.38 4.95 11.50
N GLN A 138 -15.60 5.78 10.46
CA GLN A 138 -16.69 5.58 9.51
C GLN A 138 -16.53 4.27 8.73
N ASN A 139 -15.33 3.98 8.24
CA ASN A 139 -15.05 2.71 7.54
C ASN A 139 -15.32 1.51 8.44
N ALA A 140 -14.98 1.57 9.73
CA ALA A 140 -15.28 0.51 10.67
C ALA A 140 -16.80 0.36 10.93
N ILE A 141 -17.56 1.47 10.97
CA ILE A 141 -19.02 1.45 11.10
C ILE A 141 -19.64 0.81 9.85
N ASP A 142 -19.25 1.25 8.67
CA ASP A 142 -19.75 0.73 7.39
C ASP A 142 -19.41 -0.76 7.24
N PHE A 143 -18.22 -1.16 7.68
CA PHE A 143 -17.81 -2.57 7.71
C PHE A 143 -18.66 -3.42 8.65
N LEU A 144 -19.01 -2.92 9.84
CA LEU A 144 -19.91 -3.62 10.76
C LEU A 144 -21.35 -3.70 10.24
N GLU A 145 -21.88 -2.61 9.66
CA GLU A 145 -23.22 -2.60 9.06
C GLU A 145 -23.30 -3.57 7.87
N TRP A 146 -22.27 -3.59 7.03
CA TRP A 146 -22.16 -4.61 5.97
C TRP A 146 -22.11 -6.02 6.57
N GLY A 147 -21.29 -6.22 7.61
CA GLY A 147 -21.16 -7.49 8.31
C GLY A 147 -22.48 -8.02 8.88
N ARG A 148 -23.38 -7.16 9.34
CA ARG A 148 -24.73 -7.53 9.83
C ARG A 148 -25.59 -8.27 8.80
N THR A 149 -25.36 -8.00 7.51
CA THR A 149 -26.16 -8.61 6.44
C THR A 149 -25.74 -10.04 6.12
N LEU A 150 -24.62 -10.51 6.68
CA LEU A 150 -24.04 -11.81 6.38
C LEU A 150 -24.66 -12.92 7.23
N PRO A 151 -24.92 -14.11 6.67
CA PRO A 151 -25.54 -15.23 7.38
C PRO A 151 -24.52 -16.01 8.23
N LEU A 152 -23.83 -15.32 9.15
CA LEU A 152 -22.83 -15.91 10.03
C LEU A 152 -23.51 -16.56 11.24
N LYS A 153 -23.05 -17.75 11.64
CA LYS A 153 -23.56 -18.42 12.86
C LYS A 153 -23.15 -17.63 14.12
N PRO A 154 -24.03 -17.35 15.09
CA PRO A 154 -23.61 -16.68 16.31
C PRO A 154 -22.54 -17.49 17.07
N ILE A 155 -21.48 -16.83 17.54
CA ILE A 155 -20.45 -17.43 18.42
C ILE A 155 -20.47 -16.75 19.78
N ARG A 156 -19.99 -17.40 20.84
CA ARG A 156 -19.90 -16.73 22.13
C ARG A 156 -18.82 -15.64 22.09
N ALA A 157 -19.12 -14.47 22.68
CA ALA A 157 -18.21 -13.33 22.74
C ALA A 157 -16.95 -13.64 23.56
N ASP A 158 -17.06 -14.53 24.55
CA ASP A 158 -15.97 -14.96 25.44
C ASP A 158 -14.99 -15.95 24.78
N ARG A 159 -15.40 -16.65 23.72
CA ARG A 159 -14.53 -17.58 22.99
C ARG A 159 -13.48 -16.80 22.21
N PRO A 160 -12.17 -16.86 22.54
CA PRO A 160 -11.14 -16.23 21.74
C PRO A 160 -11.06 -16.87 20.35
N ILE A 161 -10.77 -16.06 19.33
CA ILE A 161 -10.37 -16.54 18.00
C ILE A 161 -8.85 -16.56 18.04
N ALA A 162 -8.27 -17.75 18.14
CA ALA A 162 -6.83 -17.91 18.27
C ALA A 162 -6.12 -17.68 16.92
N GLU A 163 -4.80 -17.56 16.92
CA GLU A 163 -4.05 -17.36 15.68
C GLU A 163 -4.09 -18.62 14.80
N GLU A 164 -4.07 -19.80 15.43
CA GLU A 164 -4.17 -21.10 14.77
C GLU A 164 -5.48 -21.22 13.99
N ASP A 165 -6.59 -20.73 14.56
CA ASP A 165 -7.90 -20.66 13.92
C ASP A 165 -7.90 -19.81 12.63
N LEU A 166 -6.98 -18.86 12.46
CA LEU A 166 -6.92 -17.98 11.28
C LEU A 166 -6.20 -18.61 10.08
N PHE A 167 -5.33 -19.59 10.34
CA PHE A 167 -4.42 -20.17 9.35
C PHE A 167 -4.63 -21.67 9.13
N GLU A 168 -5.30 -22.36 10.05
CA GLU A 168 -5.62 -23.79 9.96
C GLU A 168 -7.11 -24.04 9.64
N ASP A 169 -7.49 -25.33 9.53
CA ASP A 169 -8.86 -25.77 9.29
C ASP A 169 -9.75 -25.51 10.53
N SER A 170 -10.26 -24.28 10.65
CA SER A 170 -11.17 -23.91 11.74
C SER A 170 -12.57 -24.48 11.54
N THR A 171 -13.21 -24.85 12.65
CA THR A 171 -14.63 -25.25 12.69
C THR A 171 -15.59 -24.07 12.52
N LEU A 172 -15.08 -22.84 12.59
CA LEU A 172 -15.85 -21.62 12.45
C LEU A 172 -16.01 -21.24 10.98
N ASP A 173 -17.24 -20.87 10.59
CA ASP A 173 -17.51 -20.29 9.28
C ASP A 173 -16.87 -18.91 9.17
N ASN A 174 -16.11 -18.68 8.10
CA ASN A 174 -15.49 -17.38 7.79
C ASN A 174 -14.69 -16.78 8.96
N VAL A 175 -13.85 -17.58 9.62
CA VAL A 175 -13.09 -17.21 10.83
C VAL A 175 -12.33 -15.88 10.74
N ARG A 176 -11.69 -15.58 9.61
CA ARG A 176 -10.97 -14.31 9.38
C ARG A 176 -11.89 -13.10 9.37
N LEU A 177 -13.06 -13.23 8.75
CA LEU A 177 -14.07 -12.18 8.73
C LEU A 177 -14.63 -11.95 10.14
N ARG A 178 -14.85 -13.01 10.92
CA ARG A 178 -15.27 -12.89 12.33
C ARG A 178 -14.25 -12.15 13.17
N ALA A 179 -12.97 -12.48 13.01
CA ALA A 179 -11.88 -11.78 13.68
C ALA A 179 -11.86 -10.30 13.31
N ALA A 180 -12.04 -9.97 12.03
CA ALA A 180 -12.13 -8.59 11.57
C ALA A 180 -13.34 -7.85 12.15
N LEU A 181 -14.53 -8.47 12.18
CA LEU A 181 -15.75 -7.87 12.75
C LEU A 181 -15.61 -7.64 14.26
N ARG A 182 -15.02 -8.60 14.99
CA ARG A 182 -14.73 -8.46 16.42
C ARG A 182 -13.74 -7.32 16.68
N TYR A 183 -12.68 -7.23 15.88
CA TYR A 183 -11.72 -6.14 15.99
C TYR A 183 -12.38 -4.78 15.75
N ALA A 184 -13.20 -4.65 14.70
CA ALA A 184 -13.94 -3.43 14.41
C ALA A 184 -14.94 -3.06 15.52
N SER A 185 -15.66 -4.05 16.08
CA SER A 185 -16.62 -3.82 17.16
C SER A 185 -15.94 -3.38 18.46
N GLN A 186 -14.81 -4.00 18.81
CA GLN A 186 -13.97 -3.60 19.95
C GLN A 186 -13.39 -2.19 19.77
N ALA A 187 -12.86 -1.88 18.58
CA ALA A 187 -12.31 -0.57 18.27
C ALA A 187 -13.35 0.56 18.36
N LEU A 188 -14.61 0.26 18.01
CA LEU A 188 -15.72 1.20 18.06
C LEU A 188 -16.47 1.24 19.40
N GLY A 189 -16.22 0.26 20.29
CA GLY A 189 -16.98 0.09 21.53
C GLY A 189 -18.46 -0.26 21.29
N VAL A 190 -18.75 -0.99 20.22
CA VAL A 190 -20.11 -1.43 19.86
C VAL A 190 -20.20 -2.96 19.88
N ARG A 191 -21.41 -3.49 20.07
CA ARG A 191 -21.63 -4.95 20.05
C ARG A 191 -21.53 -5.50 18.63
N ASN A 192 -20.89 -6.66 18.50
CA ASN A 192 -20.88 -7.44 17.27
C ASN A 192 -22.21 -8.21 17.16
N PRO A 193 -22.98 -8.04 16.07
CA PRO A 193 -24.26 -8.72 15.86
C PRO A 193 -24.17 -10.25 15.82
N HIS A 194 -22.98 -10.79 15.51
CA HIS A 194 -22.74 -12.24 15.34
C HIS A 194 -22.15 -12.88 16.59
N GLU A 195 -22.22 -12.17 17.72
CA GLU A 195 -21.72 -12.64 19.01
C GLU A 195 -22.85 -12.72 20.04
N ILE A 196 -22.84 -13.80 20.81
CA ILE A 196 -23.69 -14.00 21.97
C ILE A 196 -22.91 -13.52 23.19
N TYR A 197 -23.41 -12.48 23.86
CA TYR A 197 -22.80 -11.96 25.07
C TYR A 197 -23.37 -12.68 26.31
N PRO A 198 -22.56 -12.95 27.36
CA PRO A 198 -23.02 -13.68 28.54
C PRO A 198 -24.26 -13.08 29.22
N GLU A 199 -24.39 -11.75 29.21
CA GLU A 199 -25.55 -11.04 29.74
C GLU A 199 -26.85 -11.30 28.97
N ASP A 200 -26.76 -11.67 27.70
CA ASP A 200 -27.93 -11.95 26.87
C ASP A 200 -28.48 -13.37 27.16
N GLU A 201 -27.61 -14.33 27.50
CA GLU A 201 -28.01 -15.70 27.86
C GLU A 201 -28.87 -15.74 29.15
N ALA A 202 -28.63 -14.84 30.10
CA ALA A 202 -29.40 -14.76 31.34
C ALA A 202 -30.87 -14.37 31.09
N ASN A 203 -31.13 -13.49 30.12
CA ASN A 203 -32.48 -13.02 29.82
C ASN A 203 -33.30 -14.04 29.00
N VAL A 204 -32.66 -14.91 28.22
CA VAL A 204 -33.36 -15.94 27.42
C VAL A 204 -33.94 -17.03 28.31
N ASN A 205 -33.30 -17.33 29.45
CA ASN A 205 -33.81 -18.32 30.40
C ASN A 205 -35.02 -17.83 31.22
N GLU A 206 -35.21 -16.51 31.35
CA GLU A 206 -36.39 -15.96 32.04
C GLU A 206 -37.61 -15.82 31.11
N ALA A 207 -37.41 -15.60 29.80
CA ALA A 207 -38.49 -15.40 28.84
C ALA A 207 -39.18 -16.70 28.35
N HIS A 208 -38.69 -17.88 28.75
CA HIS A 208 -39.29 -19.17 28.36
C HIS A 208 -40.30 -19.73 29.37
N THR A 209 -40.63 -18.99 30.43
CA THR A 209 -41.68 -19.37 31.39
C THR A 209 -42.97 -18.61 31.03
N GLU A 210 -43.91 -19.33 30.41
CA GLU A 210 -45.33 -18.97 30.18
C GLU A 210 -45.65 -17.94 29.09
N ILE A 211 -45.87 -18.42 27.86
CA ILE A 211 -46.83 -17.81 26.94
C ILE A 211 -47.99 -18.80 26.73
N PRO A 212 -49.16 -18.61 27.36
CA PRO A 212 -50.36 -19.33 27.00
C PRO A 212 -50.83 -18.87 25.62
N GLY A 213 -51.18 -19.83 24.75
CA GLY A 213 -51.45 -19.64 23.33
C GLY A 213 -52.41 -18.47 23.02
N GLY A 214 -51.84 -17.40 22.48
CA GLY A 214 -52.57 -16.31 21.84
C GLY A 214 -52.26 -16.28 20.35
N SER A 215 -53.29 -16.52 19.53
CA SER A 215 -53.27 -16.43 18.07
C SER A 215 -52.73 -15.07 17.61
N SER A 216 -51.51 -15.04 17.06
CA SER A 216 -50.88 -13.82 16.55
C SER A 216 -51.41 -13.49 15.15
N GLN A 217 -52.28 -12.48 15.09
CA GLN A 217 -52.59 -11.77 13.85
C GLN A 217 -51.38 -10.93 13.44
N ARG A 218 -50.89 -11.13 12.21
CA ARG A 218 -49.83 -10.31 11.59
C ARG A 218 -50.26 -8.84 11.48
N PRO A 219 -49.56 -7.89 12.11
CA PRO A 219 -49.67 -6.47 11.75
C PRO A 219 -48.85 -6.22 10.48
N GLY A 220 -49.45 -5.45 9.55
CA GLY A 220 -48.86 -5.12 8.26
C GLY A 220 -47.52 -4.39 8.38
N HIS A 221 -46.61 -4.72 7.47
CA HIS A 221 -45.36 -4.01 7.27
C HIS A 221 -45.63 -2.55 6.87
N PRO A 222 -45.04 -1.55 7.57
CA PRO A 222 -44.92 -0.21 7.02
C PRO A 222 -43.82 -0.21 5.97
N THR A 223 -44.21 0.08 4.72
CA THR A 223 -43.30 0.35 3.61
C THR A 223 -42.47 1.59 3.95
N ALA A 224 -41.21 1.41 4.29
CA ALA A 224 -40.28 2.52 4.48
C ALA A 224 -39.91 3.08 3.10
N THR A 225 -40.51 4.22 2.77
CA THR A 225 -40.17 5.04 1.61
C THR A 225 -38.74 5.57 1.80
N LEU A 226 -37.79 5.04 1.03
CA LEU A 226 -36.44 5.59 0.92
C LEU A 226 -36.52 6.98 0.28
N ASN A 227 -36.47 8.02 1.11
CA ASN A 227 -36.23 9.38 0.65
C ASN A 227 -34.77 9.49 0.16
N ALA A 228 -34.61 9.41 -1.15
CA ALA A 228 -33.41 9.86 -1.84
C ALA A 228 -33.36 11.39 -1.79
N SER A 229 -32.52 11.96 -0.92
CA SER A 229 -32.17 13.38 -1.01
C SER A 229 -30.77 13.65 -0.48
N HIS A 230 -29.99 14.30 -1.35
CA HIS A 230 -28.77 15.08 -1.09
C HIS A 230 -27.41 14.41 -1.29
N HIS A 231 -27.07 14.24 -2.57
CA HIS A 231 -25.71 14.51 -3.04
C HIS A 231 -25.37 16.00 -2.80
N PRO A 232 -24.27 16.34 -2.11
CA PRO A 232 -23.72 17.68 -2.16
C PRO A 232 -23.02 17.89 -3.52
N THR A 233 -23.58 18.76 -4.35
CA THR A 233 -22.94 19.29 -5.55
C THR A 233 -21.74 20.12 -5.13
N PHE A 234 -20.54 19.58 -5.36
CA PHE A 234 -19.28 20.30 -5.18
C PHE A 234 -19.16 21.36 -6.28
N ARG A 235 -19.61 22.58 -5.97
CA ARG A 235 -19.53 23.75 -6.86
C ARG A 235 -18.09 24.26 -6.83
N LYS A 236 -17.33 23.96 -7.90
CA LYS A 236 -16.04 24.57 -8.20
C LYS A 236 -16.26 26.06 -8.48
N SER A 237 -15.96 26.93 -7.52
CA SER A 237 -15.68 28.34 -7.78
C SER A 237 -14.23 28.45 -8.24
N LEU A 238 -14.05 28.64 -9.55
CA LEU A 238 -12.82 29.24 -10.09
C LEU A 238 -12.89 30.72 -9.74
N ASP A 239 -12.11 31.15 -8.77
CA ASP A 239 -11.66 32.54 -8.69
C ASP A 239 -10.19 32.53 -9.12
N GLU A 240 -9.95 33.13 -10.29
CA GLU A 240 -8.61 33.51 -10.76
C GLU A 240 -8.06 34.62 -9.86
N PRO A 241 -6.86 34.48 -9.27
CA PRO A 241 -6.14 35.62 -8.77
C PRO A 241 -5.36 36.27 -9.92
N GLN A 242 -5.76 37.51 -10.22
CA GLN A 242 -5.04 38.43 -11.08
C GLN A 242 -3.61 38.65 -10.57
N GLY A 243 -2.68 38.74 -11.53
CA GLY A 243 -1.26 38.92 -11.29
C GLY A 243 -0.91 40.19 -10.51
N GLY A 244 -0.05 40.01 -9.52
CA GLY A 244 0.77 41.08 -8.95
C GLY A 244 2.24 40.72 -9.14
N GLU A 245 2.92 41.50 -9.98
CA GLU A 245 4.38 41.50 -10.06
C GLU A 245 4.94 42.11 -8.76
N GLU A 246 5.47 41.26 -7.87
CA GLU A 246 6.30 41.72 -6.75
C GLU A 246 7.74 41.23 -6.93
N THR A 247 8.61 42.19 -7.21
CA THR A 247 10.06 42.04 -7.26
C THR A 247 10.62 41.99 -5.84
N CYS A 248 10.81 40.78 -5.30
CA CYS A 248 11.51 40.58 -4.04
C CYS A 248 12.97 40.17 -4.26
N LYS A 249 13.87 41.16 -4.26
CA LYS A 249 15.29 40.95 -3.94
C LYS A 249 15.41 40.77 -2.42
N GLY A 250 15.46 39.52 -1.96
CA GLY A 250 15.63 39.17 -0.55
C GLY A 250 16.81 38.21 -0.37
N LYS A 251 17.82 38.66 0.38
CA LYS A 251 19.07 37.97 0.71
C LYS A 251 18.80 36.59 1.31
N GLY A 252 19.34 35.55 0.69
CA GLY A 252 19.47 34.24 1.32
C GLY A 252 20.69 34.25 2.23
N GLU A 253 20.51 33.80 3.48
CA GLU A 253 21.53 33.09 4.25
C GLU A 253 20.94 32.62 5.60
N HIS A 254 21.16 31.33 5.91
CA HIS A 254 21.15 30.71 7.25
C HIS A 254 19.80 30.33 7.88
N SER A 255 19.13 29.30 7.35
CA SER A 255 18.12 28.53 8.11
C SER A 255 18.22 27.04 7.78
N GLY A 256 19.35 26.42 8.14
CA GLY A 256 19.60 24.99 7.95
C GLY A 256 20.13 24.25 9.18
N ASN A 257 20.43 24.95 10.28
CA ASN A 257 21.11 24.35 11.44
C ASN A 257 20.20 24.05 12.65
N THR A 258 18.96 24.54 12.67
CA THR A 258 18.10 24.43 13.85
C THR A 258 17.58 23.00 14.08
N THR A 259 17.27 22.27 13.00
CA THR A 259 16.74 20.90 13.10
C THR A 259 17.80 19.89 13.56
N ILE A 260 19.04 20.08 13.11
CA ILE A 260 20.16 19.21 13.50
C ILE A 260 20.56 19.45 14.98
N GLN A 261 20.48 20.69 15.45
CA GLN A 261 20.71 21.01 16.87
C GLN A 261 19.65 20.36 17.77
N LEU A 262 18.37 20.44 17.40
CA LEU A 262 17.28 19.86 18.19
C LEU A 262 17.39 18.32 18.33
N LEU A 263 17.85 17.63 17.28
CA LEU A 263 18.06 16.18 17.31
C LEU A 263 19.23 15.78 18.22
N ARG A 264 20.33 16.56 18.23
CA ARG A 264 21.46 16.32 19.14
C ARG A 264 21.07 16.50 20.60
N GLU A 265 20.31 17.55 20.92
CA GLU A 265 19.84 17.79 22.29
C GLU A 265 18.95 16.65 22.81
N ARG A 266 18.09 16.09 21.96
CA ARG A 266 17.23 14.94 22.33
C ARG A 266 18.02 13.66 22.58
N LEU A 267 19.05 13.39 21.78
CA LEU A 267 19.93 12.23 21.95
C LEU A 267 20.76 12.32 23.25
N ASP A 268 21.24 13.51 23.57
CA ASP A 268 21.96 13.76 24.82
C ASP A 268 21.04 13.61 26.05
N ALA A 269 19.81 14.12 25.96
CA ALA A 269 18.81 13.97 27.03
C ALA A 269 18.49 12.49 27.28
N ALA A 270 18.28 11.70 26.23
CA ALA A 270 18.02 10.26 26.35
C ALA A 270 19.20 9.49 26.96
N SER A 271 20.43 9.84 26.57
CA SER A 271 21.65 9.23 27.13
C SER A 271 21.83 9.52 28.63
N ARG A 272 21.47 10.73 29.08
CA ARG A 272 21.49 11.10 30.51
C ARG A 272 20.46 10.32 31.31
N LEU A 273 19.25 10.15 30.77
CA LEU A 273 18.16 9.41 31.41
C LEU A 273 18.53 7.93 31.61
N ARG A 274 19.14 7.31 30.58
CA ARG A 274 19.65 5.94 30.66
C ARG A 274 20.71 5.76 31.74
N LYS A 275 21.71 6.64 31.79
CA LYS A 275 22.75 6.61 32.85
C LYS A 275 22.17 6.79 34.25
N HIS A 276 21.04 7.49 34.38
CA HIS A 276 20.40 7.69 35.68
C HIS A 276 19.64 6.46 36.16
N LEU A 277 19.03 5.72 35.22
CA LEU A 277 18.36 4.44 35.49
C LEU A 277 19.35 3.33 35.84
N GLU A 278 20.53 3.28 35.21
CA GLU A 278 21.57 2.28 35.50
C GLU A 278 22.26 2.47 36.87
N ARG A 279 22.00 3.59 37.57
CA ARG A 279 22.56 3.88 38.91
C ARG A 279 21.60 3.63 40.07
N ARG A 280 20.38 3.15 39.80
CA ARG A 280 19.40 2.74 40.81
C ARG A 280 19.34 1.22 40.86
#